data_AF-A0A0D2NKI3-F1
#
_entry.id   AF-A0A0D2NKI3-F1
#
_cell.length_a   1.000
_cell.length_b   1.000
_cell.length_c   1.000
_cell.angle_alpha   90.00
_cell.angle_beta   90.00
_cell.angle_gamma   90.00
#
_symmetry.space_group_name_H-M   'P 1'
#
loop_
_entity.id
_entity.type
_entity.pdbx_description
1 polymer ?
#
loop_
_entity_poly.entity_id
_entity_poly.type
_entity_poly.pdbx_seq_one_letter_code
_entity_poly.pdbx_strand_id
1 'polypeptide(L)'
;MKPPFQDLSGDPNPGDYGTGPQGEEVKKYEVARHGLFFKDPDSKQIYKNHARFLATRNNSINGRMYREDPTIIAWNLINEPRCETWLKPQNADCTARVQSWLEEMAAFVRSVDPNHMITVGSEGFYGPTTPDLLAANPGPWGIEMGQDFVNNTNIPQIDFATVHAWPDNWMIAQEGSWEPPAAVAAEPAADLGGESAAASERREASVLMEKTSAFLDKWVQSHIGAASKRLKTPKPVLFEEFGKKLDANQQTADGIRQLRDPIYASTYASVEKAITGDQPIAGSLFWKWAIPVFNKQDPRGPYGVLPTDTTMAYVREHAQYMKRKLNSVPPRPACGLGAWFGAYNTDTQERSCVNRVKAAEAFYALASGGPLAAGAFTEEDMKLAQALRAKSTLVFPTEGACCKPGTGAHETGCTDV
;
A
#
# COMPACT_ATOMS: atom_id res chain seq x y z
N MET A 1 -20.94 -18.83 -33.99
CA MET A 1 -19.59 -19.20 -33.51
C MET A 1 -19.55 -18.96 -32.02
N LYS A 2 -19.15 -19.95 -31.21
CA LYS A 2 -18.80 -19.71 -29.81
C LYS A 2 -17.54 -18.82 -29.79
N PRO A 3 -17.39 -17.88 -28.84
CA PRO A 3 -16.11 -17.19 -28.67
C PRO A 3 -15.02 -18.26 -28.51
N PRO A 4 -13.85 -18.15 -29.16
CA PRO A 4 -12.80 -19.16 -29.06
C PRO A 4 -12.23 -19.29 -27.64
N PHE A 5 -12.61 -18.39 -26.73
CA PHE A 5 -11.97 -18.19 -25.46
C PHE A 5 -13.04 -18.35 -24.37
N GLN A 6 -13.00 -19.48 -23.68
CA GLN A 6 -13.59 -19.56 -22.36
C GLN A 6 -12.90 -18.50 -21.50
N ASP A 7 -13.68 -17.52 -21.06
CA ASP A 7 -13.48 -16.61 -19.94
C ASP A 7 -12.11 -16.75 -19.25
N LEU A 8 -11.09 -16.07 -19.77
CA LEU A 8 -9.83 -15.85 -19.06
C LEU A 8 -10.12 -14.80 -17.98
N SER A 9 -10.62 -15.25 -16.83
CA SER A 9 -10.77 -14.40 -15.66
C SER A 9 -9.41 -14.21 -14.98
N GLY A 10 -8.78 -13.04 -15.16
CA GLY A 10 -7.50 -12.65 -14.55
C GLY A 10 -6.32 -12.60 -15.54
N ASP A 11 -5.17 -12.08 -15.08
CA ASP A 11 -3.93 -12.12 -15.84
C ASP A 11 -3.52 -13.59 -16.09
N PRO A 12 -3.31 -14.01 -17.35
CA PRO A 12 -2.92 -15.39 -17.62
C PRO A 12 -1.51 -15.63 -17.06
N ASN A 13 -1.33 -16.73 -16.32
CA ASN A 13 0.00 -17.16 -15.91
C ASN A 13 0.85 -17.50 -17.14
N PRO A 14 2.19 -17.42 -17.07
CA PRO A 14 3.09 -17.79 -18.17
C PRO A 14 2.82 -19.19 -18.77
N GLY A 15 2.29 -20.11 -17.96
CA GLY A 15 1.87 -21.46 -18.38
C GLY A 15 0.53 -21.53 -19.12
N ASP A 16 -0.35 -20.53 -18.96
CA ASP A 16 -1.69 -20.48 -19.57
C ASP A 16 -1.62 -20.16 -21.07
N TYR A 17 -0.53 -19.53 -21.51
CA TYR A 17 -0.23 -19.34 -22.92
C TYR A 17 0.20 -20.65 -23.60
N GLY A 18 0.68 -21.65 -22.85
CA GLY A 18 1.33 -22.83 -23.42
C GLY A 18 2.70 -22.52 -24.05
N THR A 19 3.38 -23.57 -24.52
CA THR A 19 4.65 -23.48 -25.26
C THR A 19 4.42 -23.69 -26.75
N GLY A 20 5.12 -22.95 -27.60
CA GLY A 20 5.03 -23.03 -29.06
C GLY A 20 4.19 -21.92 -29.73
N PRO A 21 3.98 -21.99 -31.06
CA PRO A 21 3.47 -20.88 -31.86
C PRO A 21 2.09 -20.36 -31.44
N GLN A 22 1.19 -21.23 -31.01
CA GLN A 22 -0.14 -20.82 -30.55
C GLN A 22 -0.05 -19.97 -29.28
N GLY A 23 0.84 -20.31 -28.35
CA GLY A 23 1.05 -19.53 -27.15
C GLY A 23 1.69 -18.17 -27.40
N GLU A 24 2.60 -18.09 -28.37
CA GLU A 24 3.14 -16.79 -28.80
C GLU A 24 2.07 -15.88 -29.41
N GLU A 25 1.14 -16.43 -30.18
CA GLU A 25 0.03 -15.65 -30.73
C GLU A 25 -0.95 -15.18 -29.65
N VAL A 26 -1.25 -16.01 -28.64
CA VAL A 26 -2.06 -15.58 -27.48
C VAL A 26 -1.34 -14.46 -26.70
N LYS A 27 -0.03 -14.60 -26.42
CA LYS A 27 0.75 -13.53 -25.75
C LYS A 27 0.70 -12.21 -26.54
N LYS A 28 0.89 -12.28 -27.86
CA LYS A 28 0.81 -11.12 -28.75
C LYS A 28 -0.58 -10.48 -28.75
N TYR A 29 -1.64 -11.29 -28.68
CA TYR A 29 -3.01 -10.81 -28.60
C TYR A 29 -3.29 -10.12 -27.26
N GLU A 30 -2.92 -10.73 -26.13
CA GLU A 30 -3.13 -10.15 -24.80
C GLU A 30 -2.40 -8.82 -24.63
N VAL A 31 -1.12 -8.73 -25.02
CA VAL A 31 -0.37 -7.46 -25.01
C VAL A 31 -1.02 -6.37 -25.86
N ALA A 32 -1.57 -6.74 -27.02
CA ALA A 32 -2.29 -5.78 -27.86
C ALA A 32 -3.61 -5.35 -27.22
N ARG A 33 -4.34 -6.27 -26.58
CA ARG A 33 -5.61 -6.02 -25.89
C ARG A 33 -5.42 -5.13 -24.65
N HIS A 34 -4.40 -5.39 -23.83
CA HIS A 34 -4.05 -4.57 -22.66
C HIS A 34 -3.79 -3.13 -23.07
N GLY A 35 -2.90 -2.92 -24.05
CA GLY A 35 -2.59 -1.58 -24.55
C GLY A 35 -3.77 -0.86 -25.22
N LEU A 36 -4.79 -1.58 -25.71
CA LEU A 36 -5.97 -1.00 -26.36
C LEU A 36 -6.90 -0.32 -25.36
N PHE A 37 -7.06 -0.87 -24.16
CA PHE A 37 -7.92 -0.33 -23.10
C PHE A 37 -7.64 1.16 -22.82
N PHE A 38 -6.37 1.57 -22.86
CA PHE A 38 -5.94 2.93 -22.54
C PHE A 38 -6.21 3.96 -23.66
N LYS A 39 -6.49 3.54 -24.90
CA LYS A 39 -6.71 4.46 -26.04
C LYS A 39 -8.09 4.36 -26.68
N ASP A 40 -8.73 3.20 -26.61
CA ASP A 40 -10.00 2.94 -27.27
C ASP A 40 -11.12 3.81 -26.67
N PRO A 41 -11.79 4.69 -27.46
CA PRO A 41 -12.79 5.60 -26.94
C PRO A 41 -13.96 4.90 -26.24
N ASP A 42 -14.39 3.75 -26.75
CA ASP A 42 -15.52 3.00 -26.20
C ASP A 42 -15.14 2.37 -24.85
N SER A 43 -13.95 1.78 -24.74
CA SER A 43 -13.39 1.26 -23.49
C SER A 43 -13.30 2.36 -22.41
N LYS A 44 -12.78 3.53 -22.78
CA LYS A 44 -12.72 4.71 -21.90
C LYS A 44 -14.11 5.17 -21.47
N GLN A 45 -15.09 5.16 -22.37
CA GLN A 45 -16.46 5.55 -22.05
C GLN A 45 -17.14 4.53 -21.11
N ILE A 46 -16.93 3.23 -21.31
CA ILE A 46 -17.42 2.17 -20.42
C ILE A 46 -16.85 2.35 -19.02
N TYR A 47 -15.54 2.59 -18.90
CA TYR A 47 -14.89 2.89 -17.62
C TYR A 47 -15.54 4.09 -16.92
N LYS A 48 -15.69 5.22 -17.64
CA LYS A 48 -16.30 6.45 -17.07
C LYS A 48 -17.74 6.22 -16.62
N ASN A 49 -18.52 5.44 -17.37
CA ASN A 49 -19.88 5.07 -16.99
C ASN A 49 -19.89 4.25 -15.69
N HIS A 50 -18.97 3.29 -15.55
CA HIS A 50 -18.83 2.48 -14.34
C HIS A 50 -18.38 3.30 -13.13
N ALA A 51 -17.35 4.13 -13.29
CA ALA A 51 -16.86 5.00 -12.23
C ALA A 51 -17.94 5.97 -11.73
N ARG A 52 -18.72 6.56 -12.66
CA ARG A 52 -19.87 7.39 -12.31
C ARG A 52 -20.93 6.60 -11.55
N PHE A 53 -21.30 5.43 -12.06
CA PHE A 53 -22.28 4.56 -11.42
C PHE A 53 -21.91 4.23 -9.97
N LEU A 54 -20.66 3.86 -9.71
CA LEU A 54 -20.17 3.57 -8.35
C LEU A 54 -20.17 4.81 -7.47
N ALA A 55 -19.57 5.92 -7.92
CA ALA A 55 -19.46 7.13 -7.10
C ALA A 55 -20.84 7.73 -6.75
N THR A 56 -21.80 7.67 -7.67
CA THR A 56 -23.17 8.18 -7.42
C THR A 56 -24.14 7.11 -6.91
N ARG A 57 -23.64 5.93 -6.50
CA ARG A 57 -24.48 4.87 -5.95
C ARG A 57 -25.01 5.28 -4.59
N ASN A 58 -26.33 5.21 -4.42
CA ASN A 58 -26.95 5.23 -3.09
C ASN A 58 -26.81 3.85 -2.46
N ASN A 59 -26.19 3.78 -1.29
CA ASN A 59 -26.12 2.59 -0.49
C ASN A 59 -27.54 2.18 -0.06
N SER A 60 -27.99 1.00 -0.46
CA SER A 60 -29.35 0.52 -0.14
C SER A 60 -29.57 0.19 1.34
N ILE A 61 -28.51 0.16 2.16
CA ILE A 61 -28.58 -0.17 3.59
C ILE A 61 -28.69 1.11 4.43
N ASN A 62 -27.78 2.07 4.23
CA ASN A 62 -27.71 3.28 5.06
C ASN A 62 -28.16 4.56 4.33
N GLY A 63 -28.53 4.46 3.04
CA GLY A 63 -29.02 5.57 2.22
C GLY A 63 -27.96 6.56 1.74
N ARG A 64 -26.70 6.45 2.18
CA ARG A 64 -25.62 7.39 1.80
C ARG A 64 -25.19 7.17 0.36
N MET A 65 -24.97 8.27 -0.37
CA MET A 65 -24.31 8.21 -1.66
C MET A 65 -22.81 7.93 -1.46
N TYR A 66 -22.21 7.05 -2.25
CA TYR A 66 -20.81 6.65 -2.05
C TYR A 66 -19.84 7.84 -2.09
N ARG A 67 -20.01 8.80 -3.00
CA ARG A 67 -19.19 10.03 -3.04
C ARG A 67 -19.37 10.97 -1.83
N GLU A 68 -20.33 10.69 -0.96
CA GLU A 68 -20.61 11.44 0.28
C GLU A 68 -20.38 10.58 1.53
N ASP A 69 -19.96 9.31 1.39
CA ASP A 69 -19.79 8.39 2.50
C ASP A 69 -18.31 8.35 2.96
N PRO A 70 -17.96 8.97 4.11
CA PRO A 70 -16.59 9.03 4.62
C PRO A 70 -16.02 7.68 5.06
N THR A 71 -16.80 6.59 4.92
CA THR A 71 -16.30 5.22 5.06
C THR A 71 -15.33 4.86 3.92
N ILE A 72 -15.52 5.44 2.74
CA ILE A 72 -14.60 5.28 1.60
C ILE A 72 -13.45 6.26 1.81
N ILE A 73 -12.21 5.78 1.71
CA ILE A 73 -11.02 6.64 1.84
C ILE A 73 -10.60 7.24 0.49
N ALA A 74 -10.69 6.45 -0.58
CA ALA A 74 -10.21 6.83 -1.90
C ALA A 74 -10.86 6.01 -3.02
N TRP A 75 -10.82 6.58 -4.23
CA TRP A 75 -10.97 5.84 -5.49
C TRP A 75 -9.60 5.44 -6.02
N ASN A 76 -9.40 4.14 -6.21
CA ASN A 76 -8.25 3.60 -6.92
C ASN A 76 -8.64 3.45 -8.40
N LEU A 77 -7.93 4.13 -9.30
CA LEU A 77 -8.34 4.22 -10.71
C LEU A 77 -8.31 2.85 -11.41
N ILE A 78 -7.27 2.06 -11.17
CA ILE A 78 -7.07 0.76 -11.80
C ILE A 78 -6.00 -0.03 -11.03
N ASN A 79 -6.28 -1.29 -10.74
CA ASN A 79 -5.26 -2.17 -10.17
C ASN A 79 -4.15 -2.46 -11.19
N GLU A 80 -2.90 -2.19 -10.82
CA GLU A 80 -1.68 -2.56 -11.54
C GLU A 80 -1.75 -2.27 -13.05
N PRO A 81 -1.88 -1.00 -13.49
CA PRO A 81 -1.99 -0.68 -14.90
C PRO A 81 -0.72 -1.12 -15.64
N ARG A 82 -0.87 -2.08 -16.56
CA ARG A 82 0.19 -2.57 -17.45
C ARG A 82 -0.13 -2.27 -18.90
N CYS A 83 0.86 -1.74 -19.61
CA CYS A 83 0.84 -1.56 -21.06
C CYS A 83 2.22 -1.97 -21.59
N GLU A 84 2.31 -3.19 -22.10
CA GLU A 84 3.56 -3.89 -22.39
C GLU A 84 4.16 -3.46 -23.74
N THR A 85 5.44 -3.10 -23.76
CA THR A 85 6.13 -2.66 -25.00
C THR A 85 6.93 -3.74 -25.71
N TRP A 86 7.24 -4.87 -25.05
CA TRP A 86 8.23 -5.85 -25.55
C TRP A 86 7.76 -6.77 -26.68
N LEU A 87 6.45 -6.91 -26.92
CA LEU A 87 5.91 -7.81 -27.97
C LEU A 87 5.28 -7.11 -29.16
N LYS A 88 5.06 -5.78 -29.11
CA LYS A 88 4.31 -5.05 -30.14
C LYS A 88 4.87 -3.64 -30.39
N PRO A 89 5.36 -3.34 -31.61
CA PRO A 89 5.77 -1.99 -31.99
C PRO A 89 4.64 -0.94 -31.83
N GLN A 90 3.36 -1.34 -31.96
CA GLN A 90 2.20 -0.46 -31.77
C GLN A 90 1.98 -0.03 -30.31
N ASN A 91 2.76 -0.57 -29.38
CA ASN A 91 2.78 -0.19 -27.97
C ASN A 91 4.02 0.65 -27.63
N ALA A 92 4.82 1.10 -28.60
CA ALA A 92 5.99 1.95 -28.35
C ALA A 92 5.65 3.26 -27.60
N ASP A 93 4.40 3.73 -27.68
CA ASP A 93 3.86 4.89 -26.98
C ASP A 93 3.17 4.56 -25.63
N CYS A 94 3.25 3.32 -25.13
CA CYS A 94 2.48 2.85 -23.97
C CYS A 94 2.63 3.74 -22.73
N THR A 95 3.85 4.18 -22.38
CA THR A 95 4.04 5.06 -21.22
C THR A 95 3.28 6.39 -21.38
N ALA A 96 3.34 7.01 -22.56
CA ALA A 96 2.59 8.23 -22.84
C ALA A 96 1.08 7.99 -22.89
N ARG A 97 0.66 6.85 -23.43
CA ARG A 97 -0.75 6.44 -23.51
C ARG A 97 -1.36 6.21 -22.13
N VAL A 98 -0.68 5.49 -21.25
CA VAL A 98 -1.09 5.27 -19.85
C VAL A 98 -1.15 6.60 -19.11
N GLN A 99 -0.14 7.45 -19.24
CA GLN A 99 -0.15 8.79 -18.63
C GLN A 99 -1.38 9.61 -19.08
N SER A 100 -1.66 9.68 -20.39
CA SER A 100 -2.81 10.41 -20.92
C SER A 100 -4.14 9.84 -20.42
N TRP A 101 -4.25 8.51 -20.32
CA TRP A 101 -5.43 7.87 -19.76
C TRP A 101 -5.62 8.23 -18.29
N LEU A 102 -4.54 8.20 -17.49
CA LEU A 102 -4.58 8.56 -16.06
C LEU A 102 -5.00 10.01 -15.86
N GLU A 103 -4.47 10.94 -16.65
CA GLU A 103 -4.87 12.36 -16.62
C GLU A 103 -6.36 12.52 -16.94
N GLU A 104 -6.85 11.83 -17.97
CA GLU A 104 -8.26 11.86 -18.38
C GLU A 104 -9.20 11.27 -17.31
N MET A 105 -8.85 10.10 -16.74
CA MET A 105 -9.69 9.42 -15.77
C MET A 105 -9.64 10.05 -14.38
N ALA A 106 -8.48 10.51 -13.92
CA ALA A 106 -8.37 11.23 -12.65
C ALA A 106 -9.18 12.54 -12.68
N ALA A 107 -9.09 13.30 -13.78
CA ALA A 107 -9.91 14.49 -13.98
C ALA A 107 -11.41 14.17 -14.02
N PHE A 108 -11.80 13.08 -14.70
CA PHE A 108 -13.18 12.64 -14.74
C PHE A 108 -13.71 12.23 -13.35
N VAL A 109 -13.00 11.35 -12.63
CA VAL A 109 -13.41 10.89 -11.29
C VAL A 109 -13.54 12.07 -10.34
N ARG A 110 -12.57 13.00 -10.34
CA ARG A 110 -12.64 14.24 -9.54
C ARG A 110 -13.87 15.09 -9.86
N SER A 111 -14.29 15.13 -11.13
CA SER A 111 -15.51 15.87 -11.53
C SER A 111 -16.81 15.24 -11.03
N VAL A 112 -16.81 13.93 -10.78
CA VAL A 112 -17.97 13.19 -10.26
C VAL A 112 -18.00 13.19 -8.73
N ASP A 113 -16.81 13.07 -8.13
CA ASP A 113 -16.58 13.05 -6.69
C ASP A 113 -15.47 14.06 -6.30
N PRO A 114 -15.84 15.24 -5.80
CA PRO A 114 -14.88 16.23 -5.33
C PRO A 114 -14.35 15.96 -3.91
N ASN A 115 -14.89 14.96 -3.19
CA ASN A 115 -14.64 14.75 -1.76
C ASN A 115 -13.54 13.72 -1.48
N HIS A 116 -13.61 12.55 -2.12
CA HIS A 116 -12.70 11.44 -1.83
C HIS A 116 -11.33 11.61 -2.46
N MET A 117 -10.32 10.97 -1.86
CA MET A 117 -9.00 10.92 -2.48
C MET A 117 -9.01 10.06 -3.75
N ILE A 118 -8.04 10.27 -4.64
CA ILE A 118 -7.83 9.48 -5.85
C ILE A 118 -6.38 8.98 -5.87
N THR A 119 -6.20 7.71 -6.19
CA THR A 119 -4.87 7.13 -6.47
C THR A 119 -4.88 6.33 -7.76
N VAL A 120 -3.70 5.98 -8.24
CA VAL A 120 -3.53 5.23 -9.48
C VAL A 120 -3.84 3.74 -9.28
N GLY A 121 -3.31 3.13 -8.22
CA GLY A 121 -3.19 1.66 -8.10
C GLY A 121 -1.95 1.11 -8.81
N SER A 122 -0.93 1.94 -8.94
CA SER A 122 0.35 1.59 -9.56
C SER A 122 1.16 0.67 -8.66
N GLU A 123 1.90 -0.26 -9.27
CA GLU A 123 2.90 -1.06 -8.56
C GLU A 123 4.14 -0.24 -8.24
N GLY A 124 4.39 0.81 -9.02
CA GLY A 124 5.44 1.78 -8.77
C GLY A 124 6.64 1.70 -9.71
N PHE A 125 6.55 1.07 -10.89
CA PHE A 125 7.73 1.05 -11.78
C PHE A 125 8.16 2.46 -12.18
N TYR A 126 9.47 2.68 -12.14
CA TYR A 126 10.08 3.89 -12.65
C TYR A 126 10.10 3.86 -14.17
N GLY A 127 9.72 4.99 -14.76
CA GLY A 127 9.65 5.19 -16.19
C GLY A 127 10.72 6.16 -16.71
N PRO A 128 10.62 6.54 -17.99
CA PRO A 128 11.62 7.36 -18.68
C PRO A 128 11.78 8.78 -18.12
N THR A 129 10.85 9.30 -17.29
CA THR A 129 11.01 10.63 -16.69
C THR A 129 12.01 10.66 -15.53
N THR A 130 12.38 9.49 -14.99
CA THR A 130 13.37 9.33 -13.92
C THR A 130 14.39 8.25 -14.26
N PRO A 131 15.24 8.45 -15.28
CA PRO A 131 16.18 7.43 -15.75
C PRO A 131 17.18 6.98 -14.68
N ASP A 132 17.53 7.86 -13.74
CA ASP A 132 18.41 7.57 -12.60
C ASP A 132 17.80 6.60 -11.58
N LEU A 133 16.47 6.43 -11.58
CA LEU A 133 15.75 5.53 -10.67
C LEU A 133 15.42 4.18 -11.32
N LEU A 134 15.70 3.98 -12.61
CA LEU A 134 15.42 2.71 -13.30
C LEU A 134 16.13 1.52 -12.66
N ALA A 135 17.31 1.71 -12.07
CA ALA A 135 18.04 0.66 -11.35
C ALA A 135 17.37 0.21 -10.04
N ALA A 136 16.29 0.88 -9.62
CA ALA A 136 15.45 0.43 -8.52
C ALA A 136 14.37 -0.56 -8.96
N ASN A 137 13.99 -0.59 -10.25
CA ASN A 137 13.04 -1.57 -10.78
C ASN A 137 13.55 -3.00 -10.53
N PRO A 138 12.64 -3.99 -10.38
CA PRO A 138 13.01 -5.38 -10.15
C PRO A 138 13.80 -6.01 -11.30
N GLY A 139 13.68 -5.46 -12.51
CA GLY A 139 14.48 -5.85 -13.66
C GLY A 139 14.32 -4.84 -14.82
N PRO A 140 15.12 -4.99 -15.89
CA PRO A 140 15.05 -4.11 -17.07
C PRO A 140 13.67 -4.05 -17.69
N TRP A 141 12.91 -5.15 -17.62
CA TRP A 141 11.53 -5.24 -18.10
C TRP A 141 10.57 -4.26 -17.41
N GLY A 142 10.91 -3.75 -16.21
CA GLY A 142 10.03 -2.86 -15.45
C GLY A 142 9.68 -1.57 -16.20
N ILE A 143 10.62 -1.04 -16.99
CA ILE A 143 10.39 0.18 -17.81
C ILE A 143 9.41 -0.08 -18.97
N GLU A 144 9.24 -1.34 -19.36
CA GLU A 144 8.44 -1.75 -20.50
C GLU A 144 6.96 -2.01 -20.13
N MET A 145 6.59 -1.69 -18.89
CA MET A 145 5.26 -1.94 -18.33
C MET A 145 4.31 -0.75 -18.46
N GLY A 146 4.77 0.37 -19.03
CA GLY A 146 3.97 1.58 -19.25
C GLY A 146 3.76 2.49 -18.03
N GLN A 147 4.15 2.05 -16.84
CA GLN A 147 4.12 2.87 -15.62
C GLN A 147 5.29 3.87 -15.58
N ASP A 148 5.06 5.00 -14.92
CA ASP A 148 6.10 5.96 -14.55
C ASP A 148 5.71 6.58 -13.21
N PHE A 149 6.21 6.01 -12.10
CA PHE A 149 5.81 6.39 -10.74
C PHE A 149 5.78 7.91 -10.52
N VAL A 150 6.87 8.62 -10.84
CA VAL A 150 6.95 10.06 -10.58
C VAL A 150 6.01 10.85 -11.48
N ASN A 151 5.90 10.51 -12.77
CA ASN A 151 5.01 11.23 -13.67
C ASN A 151 3.53 10.97 -13.38
N ASN A 152 3.16 9.71 -13.15
CA ASN A 152 1.80 9.29 -12.83
C ASN A 152 1.34 9.94 -11.51
N THR A 153 2.17 9.92 -10.47
CA THR A 153 1.85 10.55 -9.18
C THR A 153 1.83 12.08 -9.27
N ASN A 154 2.52 12.72 -10.21
CA ASN A 154 2.51 14.18 -10.37
C ASN A 154 1.21 14.73 -11.00
N ILE A 155 0.27 13.88 -11.43
CA ILE A 155 -1.05 14.31 -11.88
C ILE A 155 -1.76 15.07 -10.72
N PRO A 156 -2.28 16.29 -10.92
CA PRO A 156 -2.81 17.12 -9.83
C PRO A 156 -3.96 16.47 -9.06
N GLN A 157 -4.77 15.65 -9.71
CA GLN A 157 -5.94 15.00 -9.11
C GLN A 157 -5.59 13.75 -8.29
N ILE A 158 -4.38 13.20 -8.41
CA ILE A 158 -3.90 12.08 -7.60
C ILE A 158 -3.45 12.61 -6.25
N ASP A 159 -4.03 12.11 -5.16
CA ASP A 159 -3.78 12.64 -3.80
C ASP A 159 -2.64 11.91 -3.08
N PHE A 160 -2.42 10.64 -3.39
CA PHE A 160 -1.34 9.82 -2.82
C PHE A 160 -0.83 8.80 -3.83
N ALA A 161 0.41 8.37 -3.64
CA ALA A 161 1.07 7.35 -4.45
C ALA A 161 0.84 5.97 -3.85
N THR A 162 0.85 4.95 -4.70
CA THR A 162 0.78 3.54 -4.31
C THR A 162 2.02 2.83 -4.83
N VAL A 163 2.44 1.81 -4.10
CA VAL A 163 3.57 0.93 -4.46
C VAL A 163 3.18 -0.48 -4.04
N HIS A 164 3.42 -1.45 -4.92
CA HIS A 164 3.23 -2.87 -4.65
C HIS A 164 4.59 -3.57 -4.60
N ALA A 165 4.68 -4.77 -4.03
CA ALA A 165 5.86 -5.60 -4.17
C ALA A 165 5.54 -7.09 -4.27
N TRP A 166 5.96 -7.68 -5.39
CA TRP A 166 5.79 -9.11 -5.67
C TRP A 166 7.09 -9.85 -6.00
N PRO A 167 8.08 -9.92 -5.08
CA PRO A 167 9.38 -10.54 -5.37
C PRO A 167 9.30 -11.98 -5.91
N ASP A 168 8.33 -12.78 -5.43
CA ASP A 168 8.13 -14.15 -5.91
C ASP A 168 7.68 -14.20 -7.38
N ASN A 169 6.94 -13.18 -7.85
CA ASN A 169 6.43 -13.09 -9.22
C ASN A 169 7.41 -12.36 -10.15
N TRP A 170 8.12 -11.38 -9.62
CA TRP A 170 9.11 -10.59 -10.35
C TRP A 170 10.43 -11.34 -10.55
N MET A 171 10.49 -12.60 -10.11
CA MET A 171 11.59 -13.52 -10.37
C MET A 171 12.94 -13.02 -9.87
N ILE A 172 12.96 -12.27 -8.76
CA ILE A 172 14.20 -11.75 -8.12
C ILE A 172 15.15 -12.90 -7.72
N ALA A 173 14.62 -14.13 -7.63
CA ALA A 173 15.34 -15.37 -7.40
C ALA A 173 15.93 -16.03 -8.65
N GLN A 174 15.39 -15.77 -9.85
CA GLN A 174 15.65 -16.60 -11.04
C GLN A 174 16.65 -15.99 -12.03
N GLU A 175 16.98 -14.70 -11.91
CA GLU A 175 18.02 -14.08 -12.73
C GLU A 175 19.11 -13.45 -11.85
N GLY A 176 20.36 -13.84 -12.10
CA GLY A 176 21.56 -13.40 -11.39
C GLY A 176 21.95 -11.93 -11.65
N SER A 177 20.99 -11.01 -11.75
CA SER A 177 21.21 -9.62 -12.15
C SER A 177 21.15 -8.59 -11.01
N TRP A 178 20.82 -9.01 -9.78
CA TRP A 178 20.84 -8.11 -8.62
C TRP A 178 22.11 -8.31 -7.78
N GLU A 179 23.03 -7.34 -7.83
CA GLU A 179 24.12 -7.20 -6.85
C GLU A 179 23.71 -6.25 -5.72
N PRO A 180 23.81 -6.65 -4.44
CA PRO A 180 23.61 -5.74 -3.31
C PRO A 180 24.67 -4.62 -3.33
N PRO A 181 24.39 -3.41 -2.80
CA PRO A 181 25.43 -2.44 -2.49
C PRO A 181 26.45 -3.07 -1.53
N ALA A 182 27.74 -2.84 -1.77
CA ALA A 182 28.84 -3.49 -1.05
C ALA A 182 28.70 -3.38 0.48
N ALA A 183 28.24 -4.46 1.11
CA ALA A 183 28.42 -4.71 2.53
C ALA A 183 29.72 -5.51 2.71
N VAL A 184 30.44 -5.17 3.78
CA VAL A 184 31.77 -5.63 4.18
C VAL A 184 32.03 -7.10 3.84
N ALA A 185 33.10 -7.37 3.08
CA ALA A 185 33.49 -8.69 2.62
C ALA A 185 33.51 -9.70 3.77
N ALA A 186 32.63 -10.70 3.71
CA ALA A 186 32.79 -11.93 4.47
C ALA A 186 33.92 -12.75 3.81
N GLU A 187 34.86 -13.20 4.63
CA GLU A 187 36.01 -14.03 4.22
C GLU A 187 35.57 -15.34 3.55
N PRO A 188 36.39 -15.93 2.66
CA PRO A 188 36.02 -17.15 1.95
C PRO A 188 35.93 -18.33 2.92
N ALA A 189 34.79 -19.01 2.90
CA ALA A 189 34.56 -20.23 3.66
C ALA A 189 35.53 -21.33 3.20
N ALA A 190 36.26 -21.90 4.15
CA ALA A 190 37.11 -23.06 3.94
C ALA A 190 36.29 -24.30 3.57
N ASP A 191 36.84 -25.07 2.63
CA ASP A 191 36.35 -26.37 2.18
C ASP A 191 36.30 -27.39 3.33
N LEU A 192 35.10 -27.71 3.80
CA LEU A 192 34.84 -28.75 4.80
C LEU A 192 33.56 -29.53 4.46
N GLY A 193 33.72 -30.66 3.76
CA GLY A 193 32.83 -31.81 3.85
C GLY A 193 31.49 -31.71 3.11
N GLY A 194 31.08 -32.81 2.46
CA GLY A 194 29.85 -32.89 1.67
C GLY A 194 28.59 -32.51 2.46
N GLU A 195 28.03 -31.35 2.15
CA GLU A 195 26.79 -30.85 2.71
C GLU A 195 25.60 -31.71 2.23
N SER A 196 24.71 -32.11 3.16
CA SER A 196 23.50 -32.85 2.78
C SER A 196 22.58 -32.00 1.89
N ALA A 197 21.83 -32.61 0.96
CA ALA A 197 20.89 -31.90 0.09
C ALA A 197 19.92 -30.98 0.87
N ALA A 198 19.41 -31.45 2.03
CA ALA A 198 18.53 -30.66 2.89
C ALA A 198 19.22 -29.46 3.56
N ALA A 199 20.53 -29.50 3.77
CA ALA A 199 21.31 -28.36 4.28
C ALA A 199 21.58 -27.34 3.17
N SER A 200 21.91 -27.80 1.96
CA SER A 200 22.03 -26.96 0.76
C SER A 200 20.72 -26.22 0.45
N GLU A 201 19.58 -26.92 0.46
CA GLU A 201 18.25 -26.34 0.24
C GLU A 201 17.91 -25.27 1.29
N ARG A 202 18.21 -25.52 2.57
CA ARG A 202 18.00 -24.52 3.64
C ARG A 202 18.88 -23.29 3.46
N ARG A 203 20.14 -23.48 3.05
CA ARG A 203 21.07 -22.38 2.79
C ARG A 203 20.63 -21.53 1.60
N GLU A 204 20.22 -22.15 0.51
CA GLU A 204 19.68 -21.46 -0.68
C GLU A 204 18.41 -20.67 -0.33
N ALA A 205 17.49 -21.26 0.44
CA ALA A 205 16.30 -20.58 0.93
C ALA A 205 16.63 -19.36 1.81
N SER A 206 17.65 -19.48 2.68
CA SER A 206 18.12 -18.37 3.52
C SER A 206 18.71 -17.22 2.70
N VAL A 207 19.57 -17.53 1.72
CA VAL A 207 20.16 -16.52 0.83
C VAL A 207 19.09 -15.84 -0.01
N LEU A 208 18.11 -16.59 -0.51
CA LEU A 208 17.00 -16.02 -1.27
C LEU A 208 16.14 -15.09 -0.40
N MET A 209 15.89 -15.48 0.85
CA MET A 209 15.16 -14.64 1.81
C MET A 209 15.90 -13.33 2.08
N GLU A 210 17.22 -13.36 2.28
CA GLU A 210 18.03 -12.16 2.48
C GLU A 210 17.98 -11.23 1.26
N LYS A 211 18.14 -11.78 0.04
CA LYS A 211 18.01 -11.01 -1.21
C LYS A 211 16.62 -10.38 -1.35
N THR A 212 15.58 -11.13 -1.01
CA THR A 212 14.19 -10.66 -1.07
C THR A 212 13.98 -9.49 -0.10
N SER A 213 14.41 -9.63 1.15
CA SER A 213 14.29 -8.57 2.16
C SER A 213 15.09 -7.33 1.80
N ALA A 214 16.31 -7.51 1.27
CA ALA A 214 17.15 -6.39 0.84
C ALA A 214 16.56 -5.66 -0.39
N PHE A 215 15.98 -6.40 -1.34
CA PHE A 215 15.22 -5.79 -2.43
C PHE A 215 14.02 -5.00 -1.91
N LEU A 216 13.21 -5.59 -1.03
CA LEU A 216 12.02 -4.92 -0.48
C LEU A 216 12.39 -3.62 0.24
N ASP A 217 13.45 -3.62 1.04
CA ASP A 217 13.93 -2.40 1.69
C ASP A 217 14.38 -1.37 0.64
N LYS A 218 15.22 -1.76 -0.34
CA LYS A 218 15.64 -0.86 -1.43
C LYS A 218 14.44 -0.30 -2.20
N TRP A 219 13.46 -1.15 -2.50
CA TRP A 219 12.25 -0.79 -3.22
C TRP A 219 11.46 0.27 -2.46
N VAL A 220 11.13 0.01 -1.19
CA VAL A 220 10.41 0.96 -0.32
C VAL A 220 11.20 2.26 -0.14
N GLN A 221 12.50 2.19 0.16
CA GLN A 221 13.33 3.38 0.36
C GLN A 221 13.45 4.24 -0.91
N SER A 222 13.54 3.62 -2.09
CA SER A 222 13.61 4.36 -3.35
C SER A 222 12.33 5.17 -3.59
N HIS A 223 11.16 4.58 -3.34
CA HIS A 223 9.85 5.24 -3.51
C HIS A 223 9.63 6.35 -2.50
N ILE A 224 10.02 6.13 -1.25
CA ILE A 224 10.04 7.17 -0.24
C ILE A 224 10.92 8.34 -0.70
N GLY A 225 12.13 8.04 -1.18
CA GLY A 225 13.07 9.04 -1.68
C GLY A 225 12.52 9.81 -2.89
N ALA A 226 11.90 9.11 -3.84
CA ALA A 226 11.25 9.71 -5.00
C ALA A 226 10.06 10.59 -4.59
N ALA A 227 9.21 10.11 -3.68
CA ALA A 227 8.06 10.86 -3.15
C ALA A 227 8.51 12.16 -2.46
N SER A 228 9.59 12.11 -1.67
CA SER A 228 10.13 13.29 -0.98
C SER A 228 10.82 14.29 -1.91
N LYS A 229 11.52 13.82 -2.96
CA LYS A 229 12.47 14.66 -3.71
C LYS A 229 12.06 14.97 -5.15
N ARG A 230 11.13 14.21 -5.73
CA ARG A 230 10.82 14.25 -7.17
C ARG A 230 9.37 14.62 -7.47
N LEU A 231 8.47 14.49 -6.49
CA LEU A 231 7.11 14.98 -6.65
C LEU A 231 7.08 16.50 -6.54
N LYS A 232 6.28 17.14 -7.41
CA LYS A 232 6.08 18.60 -7.46
C LYS A 232 5.39 19.12 -6.20
N THR A 233 4.57 18.28 -5.58
CA THR A 233 3.90 18.53 -4.31
C THR A 233 4.11 17.33 -3.40
N PRO A 234 4.32 17.51 -2.09
CA PRO A 234 4.39 16.39 -1.16
C PRO A 234 3.10 15.57 -1.21
N LYS A 235 3.21 14.27 -1.52
CA LYS A 235 2.10 13.32 -1.49
C LYS A 235 2.49 12.11 -0.64
N PRO A 236 1.57 11.55 0.16
CA PRO A 236 1.82 10.32 0.90
C PRO A 236 2.07 9.15 -0.05
N VAL A 237 2.76 8.12 0.44
CA VAL A 237 2.92 6.83 -0.22
C VAL A 237 2.21 5.77 0.61
N LEU A 238 1.36 4.97 -0.02
CA LEU A 238 0.76 3.78 0.55
C LEU A 238 1.44 2.55 -0.04
N PHE A 239 2.00 1.68 0.80
CA PHE A 239 2.49 0.38 0.34
C PHE A 239 1.30 -0.58 0.24
N GLU A 240 0.58 -0.51 -0.89
CA GLU A 240 -0.78 -1.00 -1.06
C GLU A 240 -0.86 -2.51 -1.25
N GLU A 241 0.20 -3.16 -1.74
CA GLU A 241 0.23 -4.63 -1.80
C GLU A 241 1.63 -5.17 -1.56
N PHE A 242 1.71 -6.20 -0.72
CA PHE A 242 2.87 -7.08 -0.60
C PHE A 242 2.46 -8.42 -0.02
N GLY A 243 3.24 -9.46 -0.29
CA GLY A 243 3.00 -10.78 0.29
C GLY A 243 4.13 -11.75 0.01
N LYS A 244 4.01 -12.94 0.61
CA LYS A 244 4.92 -14.06 0.35
C LYS A 244 4.14 -15.30 -0.08
N LYS A 245 4.45 -15.75 -1.30
CA LYS A 245 3.85 -16.94 -1.92
C LYS A 245 4.28 -18.17 -1.12
N LEU A 246 3.32 -19.02 -0.77
CA LEU A 246 3.57 -20.35 -0.25
C LEU A 246 2.78 -21.35 -1.09
N ASP A 247 3.48 -22.35 -1.63
CA ASP A 247 2.83 -23.49 -2.28
C ASP A 247 2.12 -24.36 -1.23
N ALA A 248 1.21 -25.24 -1.67
CA ALA A 248 0.35 -26.02 -0.77
C ALA A 248 1.13 -26.77 0.34
N ASN A 249 2.31 -27.29 0.02
CA ASN A 249 3.16 -28.03 0.98
C ASN A 249 3.89 -27.11 1.98
N GLN A 250 4.03 -25.82 1.67
CA GLN A 250 4.69 -24.82 2.51
C GLN A 250 3.70 -24.12 3.45
N GLN A 251 2.40 -24.28 3.26
CA GLN A 251 1.35 -23.64 4.07
C GLN A 251 1.11 -24.29 5.44
N THR A 252 2.12 -24.99 5.96
CA THR A 252 2.18 -25.55 7.32
C THR A 252 2.60 -24.48 8.32
N ALA A 253 2.38 -24.73 9.62
CA ALA A 253 2.79 -23.79 10.66
C ALA A 253 4.31 -23.48 10.64
N ASP A 254 5.14 -24.48 10.35
CA ASP A 254 6.59 -24.29 10.22
C ASP A 254 6.98 -23.55 8.94
N GLY A 255 6.35 -23.90 7.80
CA GLY A 255 6.61 -23.22 6.55
C GLY A 255 6.23 -21.74 6.59
N ILE A 256 5.12 -21.39 7.26
CA ILE A 256 4.72 -20.00 7.50
C ILE A 256 5.77 -19.27 8.34
N ARG A 257 6.18 -19.86 9.47
CA ARG A 257 7.20 -19.27 10.36
C ARG A 257 8.54 -19.04 9.69
N GLN A 258 8.95 -19.98 8.82
CA GLN A 258 10.27 -19.94 8.20
C GLN A 258 10.31 -19.09 6.92
N LEU A 259 9.22 -19.07 6.15
CA LEU A 259 9.23 -18.48 4.81
C LEU A 259 8.44 -17.17 4.72
N ARG A 260 7.29 -17.05 5.40
CA ARG A 260 6.38 -15.90 5.27
C ARG A 260 6.58 -14.87 6.36
N ASP A 261 6.64 -15.30 7.62
CA ASP A 261 6.76 -14.39 8.78
C ASP A 261 7.96 -13.44 8.67
N PRO A 262 9.17 -13.87 8.23
CA PRO A 262 10.31 -12.97 8.10
C PRO A 262 10.09 -11.83 7.09
N ILE A 263 9.36 -12.10 6.00
CA ILE A 263 9.03 -11.09 4.98
C ILE A 263 8.07 -10.04 5.55
N TYR A 264 7.06 -10.46 6.30
CA TYR A 264 6.13 -9.54 6.98
C TYR A 264 6.84 -8.73 8.06
N ALA A 265 7.66 -9.38 8.89
CA ALA A 265 8.43 -8.72 9.93
C ALA A 265 9.37 -7.65 9.35
N SER A 266 10.15 -8.00 8.32
CA SER A 266 11.07 -7.07 7.66
C SER A 266 10.34 -5.92 6.98
N THR A 267 9.25 -6.21 6.27
CA THR A 267 8.46 -5.19 5.58
C THR A 267 7.86 -4.19 6.57
N TYR A 268 7.21 -4.67 7.63
CA TYR A 268 6.64 -3.79 8.65
C TYR A 268 7.73 -3.00 9.38
N ALA A 269 8.88 -3.61 9.70
CA ALA A 269 9.99 -2.87 10.29
C ALA A 269 10.47 -1.70 9.40
N SER A 270 10.59 -1.90 8.08
CA SER A 270 10.96 -0.82 7.14
C SER A 270 9.88 0.27 7.06
N VAL A 271 8.60 -0.09 6.99
CA VAL A 271 7.48 0.88 6.98
C VAL A 271 7.44 1.68 8.28
N GLU A 272 7.52 1.01 9.43
CA GLU A 272 7.47 1.65 10.75
C GLU A 272 8.68 2.55 11.02
N LYS A 273 9.86 2.14 10.55
CA LYS A 273 11.08 2.98 10.61
C LYS A 273 10.88 4.27 9.81
N ALA A 274 10.34 4.16 8.59
CA ALA A 274 10.06 5.31 7.75
C ALA A 274 9.02 6.26 8.37
N ILE A 275 7.94 5.72 8.96
CA ILE A 275 6.93 6.52 9.68
C ILE A 275 7.53 7.20 10.91
N THR A 276 8.40 6.50 11.65
CA THR A 276 9.09 7.09 12.81
C THR A 276 10.00 8.24 12.38
N GLY A 277 10.65 8.11 11.23
CA GLY A 277 11.50 9.14 10.63
C GLY A 277 10.74 10.24 9.89
N ASP A 278 9.42 10.34 10.06
CA ASP A 278 8.53 11.32 9.41
C ASP A 278 8.70 11.36 7.87
N GLN A 279 8.98 10.20 7.26
CA GLN A 279 9.05 10.01 5.81
C GLN A 279 7.63 9.89 5.21
N PRO A 280 7.44 10.17 3.90
CA PRO A 280 6.10 10.24 3.27
C PRO A 280 5.29 8.94 3.22
N ILE A 281 5.76 7.81 3.75
CA ILE A 281 4.96 6.59 3.79
C ILE A 281 3.86 6.72 4.88
N ALA A 282 2.62 6.41 4.52
CA ALA A 282 1.45 6.60 5.37
C ALA A 282 0.81 5.29 5.87
N GLY A 283 1.30 4.15 5.40
CA GLY A 283 0.84 2.85 5.86
C GLY A 283 1.18 1.73 4.87
N SER A 284 0.66 0.55 5.17
CA SER A 284 0.78 -0.62 4.32
C SER A 284 -0.49 -1.45 4.35
N LEU A 285 -0.72 -2.20 3.27
CA LEU A 285 -1.79 -3.17 3.12
C LEU A 285 -1.16 -4.48 2.63
N PHE A 286 -1.35 -5.56 3.38
CA PHE A 286 -0.83 -6.87 2.98
C PHE A 286 -1.83 -7.56 2.05
N TRP A 287 -1.30 -8.33 1.10
CA TRP A 287 -2.09 -9.19 0.24
C TRP A 287 -1.90 -10.66 0.64
N LYS A 288 -2.93 -11.36 1.08
CA LYS A 288 -4.29 -10.87 1.37
C LYS A 288 -4.88 -11.56 2.57
N TRP A 289 -5.88 -10.94 3.18
CA TRP A 289 -6.64 -11.59 4.24
C TRP A 289 -7.49 -12.72 3.62
N ALA A 290 -7.18 -13.97 3.98
CA ALA A 290 -7.94 -15.13 3.56
C ALA A 290 -9.28 -15.19 4.31
N ILE A 291 -10.34 -14.67 3.69
CA ILE A 291 -11.71 -14.72 4.18
C ILE A 291 -12.54 -15.58 3.21
N PRO A 292 -13.29 -16.59 3.68
CA PRO A 292 -14.19 -17.37 2.84
C PRO A 292 -15.42 -16.52 2.46
N VAL A 293 -15.31 -15.76 1.37
CA VAL A 293 -16.41 -14.93 0.85
C VAL A 293 -17.32 -15.72 -0.09
N PHE A 294 -16.77 -16.67 -0.86
CA PHE A 294 -17.51 -17.49 -1.82
C PHE A 294 -17.47 -18.97 -1.44
N ASN A 295 -18.63 -19.62 -1.51
CA ASN A 295 -18.71 -21.07 -1.33
C ASN A 295 -17.86 -21.78 -2.39
N LYS A 296 -17.03 -22.74 -1.96
CA LYS A 296 -16.20 -23.63 -2.81
C LYS A 296 -14.92 -23.02 -3.43
N GLN A 297 -14.52 -21.81 -3.09
CA GLN A 297 -13.16 -21.34 -3.37
C GLN A 297 -12.28 -21.55 -2.14
N ASP A 298 -11.03 -21.98 -2.34
CA ASP A 298 -10.01 -21.86 -1.31
C ASP A 298 -9.74 -20.35 -1.11
N PRO A 299 -10.16 -19.75 0.01
CA PRO A 299 -9.96 -18.32 0.22
C PRO A 299 -8.49 -17.98 0.44
N ARG A 300 -7.66 -18.99 0.75
CA ARG A 300 -6.26 -18.84 1.05
C ARG A 300 -5.47 -18.61 -0.23
N GLY A 301 -5.52 -19.54 -1.17
CA GLY A 301 -4.62 -19.49 -2.32
C GLY A 301 -3.15 -19.38 -1.86
N PRO A 302 -2.23 -18.95 -2.73
CA PRO A 302 -0.81 -18.98 -2.38
C PRO A 302 -0.35 -17.84 -1.45
N TYR A 303 -1.11 -16.73 -1.37
CA TYR A 303 -0.76 -15.54 -0.57
C TYR A 303 -1.64 -15.32 0.66
N GLY A 304 -2.75 -16.05 0.79
CA GLY A 304 -3.73 -15.79 1.83
C GLY A 304 -3.18 -16.02 3.23
N VAL A 305 -3.45 -15.06 4.11
CA VAL A 305 -3.16 -15.12 5.54
C VAL A 305 -4.45 -15.39 6.30
N LEU A 306 -4.50 -16.51 7.01
CA LEU A 306 -5.63 -16.85 7.87
C LEU A 306 -5.49 -16.16 9.24
N PRO A 307 -6.59 -15.89 9.97
CA PRO A 307 -6.54 -15.37 11.33
C PRO A 307 -5.74 -16.22 12.34
N THR A 308 -5.56 -17.51 12.02
CA THR A 308 -4.83 -18.52 12.81
C THR A 308 -3.35 -18.65 12.42
N ASP A 309 -2.92 -18.05 11.31
CA ASP A 309 -1.52 -18.08 10.89
C ASP A 309 -0.67 -17.22 11.83
N THR A 310 0.57 -17.63 12.10
CA THR A 310 1.51 -16.83 12.92
C THR A 310 1.77 -15.45 12.31
N THR A 311 1.71 -15.33 10.99
CA THR A 311 1.81 -14.06 10.25
C THR A 311 0.79 -13.02 10.73
N MET A 312 -0.41 -13.44 11.15
CA MET A 312 -1.44 -12.52 11.62
C MET A 312 -1.05 -11.80 12.92
N ALA A 313 -0.12 -12.34 13.71
CA ALA A 313 0.44 -11.63 14.87
C ALA A 313 1.17 -10.35 14.42
N TYR A 314 2.04 -10.45 13.41
CA TYR A 314 2.74 -9.29 12.83
C TYR A 314 1.78 -8.26 12.25
N VAL A 315 0.72 -8.72 11.54
CA VAL A 315 -0.33 -7.82 11.02
C VAL A 315 -1.00 -7.04 12.15
N ARG A 316 -1.36 -7.72 13.25
CA ARG A 316 -2.01 -7.08 14.42
C ARG A 316 -1.07 -6.10 15.11
N GLU A 317 0.18 -6.48 15.34
CA GLU A 317 1.20 -5.63 15.96
C GLU A 317 1.45 -4.37 15.12
N HIS A 318 1.61 -4.53 13.80
CA HIS A 318 1.77 -3.42 12.87
C HIS A 318 0.54 -2.49 12.88
N ALA A 319 -0.67 -3.05 12.80
CA ALA A 319 -1.90 -2.26 12.86
C ALA A 319 -2.02 -1.45 14.17
N GLN A 320 -1.64 -2.05 15.30
CA GLN A 320 -1.60 -1.35 16.59
C GLN A 320 -0.52 -0.26 16.62
N TYR A 321 0.66 -0.52 16.06
CA TYR A 321 1.70 0.48 15.90
C TYR A 321 1.21 1.68 15.09
N MET A 322 0.62 1.43 13.92
CA MET A 322 0.06 2.45 13.03
C MET A 322 -1.00 3.28 13.73
N LYS A 323 -1.90 2.62 14.47
CA LYS A 323 -2.93 3.29 15.25
C LYS A 323 -2.34 4.25 16.29
N ARG A 324 -1.33 3.81 17.05
CA ARG A 324 -0.67 4.67 18.06
C ARG A 324 -0.01 5.89 17.41
N LYS A 325 0.60 5.73 16.23
CA LYS A 325 1.20 6.86 15.50
C LYS A 325 0.15 7.83 14.97
N LEU A 326 -0.91 7.34 14.33
CA LEU A 326 -2.00 8.20 13.81
C LEU A 326 -2.69 8.98 14.93
N ASN A 327 -2.95 8.30 16.05
CA ASN A 327 -3.59 8.92 17.20
C ASN A 327 -2.68 9.92 17.93
N SER A 328 -1.47 10.23 17.45
CA SER A 328 -0.69 11.37 17.96
C SER A 328 -0.88 12.65 17.12
N VAL A 329 -1.60 12.57 16.00
CA VAL A 329 -1.93 13.70 15.13
C VAL A 329 -3.44 13.99 15.24
N PRO A 330 -3.84 15.16 15.77
CA PRO A 330 -5.25 15.47 15.93
C PRO A 330 -5.91 15.74 14.56
N PRO A 331 -7.22 15.47 14.41
CA PRO A 331 -7.96 15.86 13.21
C PRO A 331 -7.77 17.34 12.90
N ARG A 332 -7.69 17.68 11.61
CA ARG A 332 -7.61 19.09 11.21
C ARG A 332 -8.89 19.81 11.66
N PRO A 333 -8.80 21.02 12.24
CA PRO A 333 -9.98 21.77 12.67
C PRO A 333 -11.03 21.96 11.55
N ALA A 334 -10.58 22.09 10.30
CA ALA A 334 -11.45 22.22 9.13
C ALA A 334 -12.34 20.99 8.85
N CYS A 335 -12.02 19.81 9.40
CA CYS A 335 -12.79 18.59 9.20
C CYS A 335 -14.06 18.50 10.06
N GLY A 336 -14.26 19.42 11.02
CA GLY A 336 -15.43 19.39 11.92
C GLY A 336 -15.48 18.19 12.86
N LEU A 337 -14.38 17.46 13.00
CA LEU A 337 -14.24 16.33 13.94
C LEU A 337 -13.80 16.85 15.32
N GLY A 338 -14.08 16.05 16.36
CA GLY A 338 -13.59 16.35 17.71
C GLY A 338 -12.11 16.01 17.88
N ALA A 339 -11.53 16.44 18.99
CA ALA A 339 -10.21 16.04 19.44
C ALA A 339 -10.35 15.47 20.86
N TRP A 340 -10.62 14.17 20.95
CA TRP A 340 -10.95 13.50 22.20
C TRP A 340 -9.71 12.87 22.83
N PHE A 341 -9.50 13.14 24.11
CA PHE A 341 -8.37 12.64 24.90
C PHE A 341 -8.87 11.81 26.06
N GLY A 342 -8.17 10.73 26.39
CA GLY A 342 -8.48 9.94 27.59
C GLY A 342 -8.26 10.76 28.86
N ALA A 343 -9.22 10.68 29.77
CA ALA A 343 -9.12 11.22 31.12
C ALA A 343 -9.38 10.11 32.14
N TYR A 344 -8.73 10.21 33.29
CA TYR A 344 -8.89 9.28 34.40
C TYR A 344 -9.07 10.07 35.70
N ASN A 345 -10.18 9.85 36.38
CA ASN A 345 -10.42 10.42 37.71
C ASN A 345 -9.87 9.45 38.76
N THR A 346 -8.85 9.89 39.50
CA THR A 346 -8.19 9.04 40.52
C THR A 346 -9.06 8.77 41.73
N ASP A 347 -9.99 9.67 42.06
CA ASP A 347 -10.84 9.57 43.26
C ASP A 347 -11.99 8.59 43.02
N THR A 348 -12.58 8.62 41.83
CA THR A 348 -13.71 7.75 41.45
C THR A 348 -13.29 6.52 40.64
N GLN A 349 -12.03 6.44 40.22
CA GLN A 349 -11.50 5.45 39.27
C GLN A 349 -12.23 5.44 37.91
N GLU A 350 -12.86 6.57 37.56
CA GLU A 350 -13.65 6.70 36.35
C GLU A 350 -12.77 6.98 35.13
N ARG A 351 -12.98 6.21 34.06
CA ARG A 351 -12.34 6.36 32.76
C ARG A 351 -13.31 7.09 31.83
N SER A 352 -12.90 8.23 31.32
CA SER A 352 -13.70 9.02 30.39
C SER A 352 -12.85 9.55 29.24
N CYS A 353 -13.51 10.22 28.29
CA CYS A 353 -12.84 10.93 27.22
C CYS A 353 -13.36 12.36 27.14
N VAL A 354 -12.48 13.31 26.85
CA VAL A 354 -12.82 14.72 26.87
C VAL A 354 -12.41 15.39 25.56
N ASN A 355 -13.35 16.12 24.96
CA ASN A 355 -13.10 16.87 23.74
C ASN A 355 -12.33 18.18 24.02
N ARG A 356 -11.23 18.39 23.31
CA ARG A 356 -10.31 19.54 23.41
C ARG A 356 -9.88 20.00 22.01
N VAL A 357 -10.82 20.52 21.22
CA VAL A 357 -10.54 21.00 19.85
C VAL A 357 -9.48 22.11 19.84
N LYS A 358 -9.41 22.94 20.87
CA LYS A 358 -8.37 23.98 21.01
C LYS A 358 -6.95 23.42 21.14
N ALA A 359 -6.76 22.24 21.72
CA ALA A 359 -5.48 21.55 21.71
C ALA A 359 -5.07 21.12 20.28
N ALA A 360 -6.02 20.72 19.44
CA ALA A 360 -5.76 20.42 18.03
C ALA A 360 -5.36 21.68 17.24
N GLU A 361 -6.06 22.80 17.44
CA GLU A 361 -5.69 24.09 16.84
C GLU A 361 -4.28 24.52 17.28
N ALA A 362 -3.96 24.41 18.58
CA ALA A 362 -2.64 24.70 19.12
C ALA A 362 -1.55 23.81 18.52
N PHE A 363 -1.81 22.51 18.30
CA PHE A 363 -0.89 21.58 17.66
C PHE A 363 -0.46 22.05 16.26
N TYR A 364 -1.43 22.47 15.42
CA TYR A 364 -1.15 22.96 14.07
C TYR A 364 -0.52 24.36 14.08
N ALA A 365 -0.93 25.22 15.02
CA ALA A 365 -0.33 26.55 15.16
C ALA A 365 1.16 26.45 15.54
N LEU A 366 1.52 25.57 16.49
CA LEU A 366 2.90 25.25 16.83
C LEU A 366 3.70 24.68 15.66
N ALA A 367 3.06 23.90 14.77
CA ALA A 367 3.73 23.36 13.58
C ALA A 367 4.02 24.42 12.51
N SER A 368 3.18 25.45 12.41
CA SER A 368 3.32 26.52 11.42
C SER A 368 4.47 27.50 11.71
N GLY A 369 5.01 27.51 12.94
CA GLY A 369 6.09 28.41 13.34
C GLY A 369 5.69 29.89 13.46
N GLY A 370 4.41 30.22 13.25
CA GLY A 370 3.89 31.58 13.42
C GLY A 370 3.71 31.98 14.89
N PRO A 371 3.68 33.28 15.19
CA PRO A 371 3.40 33.77 16.55
C PRO A 371 1.98 33.37 16.98
N LEU A 372 1.87 32.75 18.15
CA LEU A 372 0.57 32.46 18.78
C LEU A 372 0.02 33.73 19.41
N ALA A 373 -1.23 34.08 19.12
CA ALA A 373 -1.88 35.22 19.77
C ALA A 373 -1.98 34.99 21.29
N ALA A 374 -1.68 36.02 22.08
CA ALA A 374 -1.77 35.94 23.53
C ALA A 374 -3.20 35.59 23.97
N GLY A 375 -3.32 34.58 24.85
CA GLY A 375 -4.61 34.10 25.34
C GLY A 375 -5.42 33.24 24.36
N ALA A 376 -4.87 32.89 23.19
CA ALA A 376 -5.58 32.06 22.21
C ALA A 376 -5.82 30.61 22.68
N PHE A 377 -4.97 30.09 23.57
CA PHE A 377 -4.99 28.72 24.06
C PHE A 377 -4.81 28.70 25.58
N THR A 378 -5.49 27.77 26.25
CA THR A 378 -5.26 27.54 27.69
C THR A 378 -3.92 26.82 27.91
N GLU A 379 -3.44 26.79 29.16
CA GLU A 379 -2.25 26.03 29.53
C GLU A 379 -2.40 24.53 29.21
N GLU A 380 -3.59 23.97 29.47
CA GLU A 380 -3.89 22.57 29.17
C GLU A 380 -3.94 22.29 27.66
N ASP A 381 -4.48 23.21 26.84
CA ASP A 381 -4.46 23.07 25.38
C ASP A 381 -3.02 23.02 24.85
N MET A 382 -2.16 23.89 25.37
CA MET A 382 -0.74 23.93 24.99
C MET A 382 0.01 22.69 25.45
N LYS A 383 -0.26 22.20 26.66
CA LYS A 383 0.32 20.97 27.20
C LYS A 383 -0.07 19.75 26.36
N LEU A 384 -1.35 19.60 26.02
CA LEU A 384 -1.83 18.51 25.15
C LEU A 384 -1.22 18.61 23.75
N ALA A 385 -1.17 19.82 23.16
CA ALA A 385 -0.54 20.04 21.87
C ALA A 385 0.95 19.65 21.86
N GLN A 386 1.70 20.01 22.90
CA GLN A 386 3.10 19.61 23.07
C GLN A 386 3.25 18.10 23.26
N ALA A 387 2.39 17.47 24.07
CA ALA A 387 2.38 16.03 24.28
C ALA A 387 2.09 15.26 22.97
N LEU A 388 1.17 15.75 22.14
CA LEU A 388 0.90 15.21 20.80
C LEU A 388 2.13 15.32 19.88
N ARG A 389 2.81 16.48 19.87
CA ARG A 389 4.06 16.66 19.10
C ARG A 389 5.18 15.76 19.59
N ALA A 390 5.24 15.52 20.90
CA ALA A 390 6.17 14.56 21.51
C ALA A 390 5.74 13.09 21.33
N LYS A 391 4.59 12.84 20.68
CA LYS A 391 3.99 11.51 20.48
C LYS A 391 3.80 10.75 21.81
N SER A 392 3.55 11.48 22.91
CA SER A 392 3.42 10.94 24.28
C SER A 392 1.97 10.83 24.78
N THR A 393 1.02 11.31 23.99
CA THR A 393 -0.42 11.16 24.26
C THR A 393 -1.18 10.79 22.99
N LEU A 394 -2.40 10.28 23.16
CA LEU A 394 -3.29 9.91 22.07
C LEU A 394 -4.50 10.86 21.99
N VAL A 395 -4.96 11.12 20.77
CA VAL A 395 -6.14 11.89 20.41
C VAL A 395 -6.99 11.10 19.41
N PHE A 396 -8.30 11.26 19.51
CA PHE A 396 -9.27 10.50 18.73
C PHE A 396 -10.30 11.45 18.08
N PRO A 397 -10.82 11.11 16.89
CA PRO A 397 -11.75 11.98 16.15
C PRO A 397 -13.16 12.02 16.74
N THR A 398 -13.52 11.02 17.54
CA THR A 398 -14.84 10.88 18.16
C THR A 398 -14.71 10.31 19.56
N GLU A 399 -15.69 10.57 20.41
CA GLU A 399 -15.78 9.98 21.75
C GLU A 399 -15.83 8.46 21.68
N GLY A 400 -16.65 7.89 20.79
CA GLY A 400 -16.75 6.43 20.62
C GLY A 400 -15.41 5.80 20.20
N ALA A 401 -14.61 6.46 19.37
CA ALA A 401 -13.26 5.99 19.05
C ALA A 401 -12.31 6.06 20.25
N CYS A 402 -12.45 7.10 21.08
CA CYS A 402 -11.67 7.30 22.30
C CYS A 402 -12.04 6.29 23.39
N CYS A 403 -13.32 5.99 23.57
CA CYS A 403 -13.83 5.07 24.58
C CYS A 403 -13.83 3.59 24.15
N LYS A 404 -13.45 3.28 22.90
CA LYS A 404 -13.49 1.91 22.37
C LYS A 404 -12.54 0.97 23.12
N PRO A 405 -13.01 -0.14 23.72
CA PRO A 405 -12.12 -1.11 24.35
C PRO A 405 -11.02 -1.64 23.42
N GLY A 406 -9.84 -1.88 23.99
CA GLY A 406 -8.63 -2.39 23.35
C GLY A 406 -7.94 -1.41 22.40
N THR A 407 -8.67 -0.50 21.78
CA THR A 407 -8.12 0.38 20.74
C THR A 407 -8.30 1.87 21.03
N GLY A 408 -9.07 2.23 22.05
CA GLY A 408 -9.30 3.60 22.52
C GLY A 408 -8.19 4.08 23.45
N ALA A 409 -8.45 5.16 24.18
CA ALA A 409 -7.52 5.73 25.16
C ALA A 409 -7.31 4.84 26.39
N HIS A 410 -8.29 3.97 26.66
CA HIS A 410 -8.30 3.06 27.80
C HIS A 410 -8.41 1.61 27.34
N GLU A 411 -7.62 0.71 27.93
CA GLU A 411 -7.58 -0.71 27.54
C GLU A 411 -8.96 -1.38 27.64
N THR A 412 -9.70 -1.10 28.71
CA THR A 412 -11.04 -1.64 28.95
C THR A 412 -12.18 -0.73 28.48
N GLY A 413 -11.86 0.42 27.86
CA GLY A 413 -12.84 1.45 27.49
C GLY A 413 -13.23 2.40 28.63
N CYS A 414 -14.11 3.34 28.32
CA CYS A 414 -14.66 4.28 29.31
C CYS A 414 -15.63 3.57 30.27
N THR A 415 -15.85 4.12 31.46
CA THR A 415 -16.66 3.48 32.51
C THR A 415 -18.15 3.42 32.14
N ASP A 416 -18.66 4.40 31.40
CA ASP A 416 -20.10 4.58 31.14
C ASP A 416 -20.52 4.37 29.66
N VAL A 417 -19.67 3.73 28.84
CA VAL A 417 -19.88 3.56 27.38
C VAL A 417 -20.09 2.11 26.97
#